data_AF-A0A9N9JX79-F1
#
_entry.id   AF-A0A9N9JX79-F1
#
_cell.length_a   1.000
_cell.length_b   1.000
_cell.length_c   1.000
_cell.angle_alpha   90.00
_cell.angle_beta   90.00
_cell.angle_gamma   90.00
#
_symmetry.space_group_name_H-M   'P 1'
#
loop_
_entity.id
_entity.type
_entity.pdbx_description
1 polymer ?
#
loop_
_entity_poly.entity_id
_entity_poly.type
_entity_poly.pdbx_seq_one_letter_code
_entity_poly.pdbx_strand_id
1 'polypeptide(L)'
;MNTQTQDTNREDWLLWQFTDSALPTGGFVASAGLESATQAGHVTNNESLLLFLSSSIDNYAYSSLPFVTDTWWAIDIESPNNENLKDSVNDIEKIMEKIISLDDLYDACTSNYVTKRASKAQGVAMLTLFAKSFANENSKSNMKDFLVEKFKLRVRKEISYGHLPICFGLVT
;
A
#
# COMPACT_ATOMS: atom_id res chain seq x y z
N MET A 1 18.27 27.45 -1.26
CA MET A 1 17.61 26.50 -2.19
C MET A 1 16.52 25.82 -1.39
N ASN A 2 15.26 26.00 -1.78
CA ASN A 2 14.07 25.71 -0.98
C ASN A 2 13.98 24.22 -0.62
N THR A 3 13.87 23.91 0.67
CA THR A 3 13.59 22.57 1.21
C THR A 3 12.32 21.96 0.60
N GLN A 4 11.28 22.77 0.37
CA GLN A 4 10.04 22.33 -0.29
C GLN A 4 10.25 21.76 -1.70
N THR A 5 11.17 22.30 -2.50
CA THR A 5 11.47 21.77 -3.84
C THR A 5 12.32 20.50 -3.82
N GLN A 6 13.06 20.23 -2.74
CA GLN A 6 13.82 18.98 -2.61
C GLN A 6 12.91 17.81 -2.18
N ASP A 7 11.93 18.07 -1.31
CA ASP A 7 10.98 17.04 -0.86
C ASP A 7 10.02 16.60 -1.97
N THR A 8 9.50 17.52 -2.79
CA THR A 8 8.66 17.17 -3.97
C THR A 8 9.41 16.32 -4.98
N ASN A 9 10.65 16.72 -5.32
CA ASN A 9 11.49 15.90 -6.21
C ASN A 9 11.74 14.50 -5.64
N ARG A 10 11.81 14.36 -4.31
CA ARG A 10 12.00 13.07 -3.63
C ARG A 10 10.78 12.17 -3.74
N GLU A 11 9.60 12.71 -3.47
CA GLU A 11 8.34 11.96 -3.58
C GLU A 11 8.07 11.51 -5.03
N ASP A 12 8.38 12.37 -6.02
CA ASP A 12 8.20 12.06 -7.44
C ASP A 12 9.04 10.86 -7.90
N TRP A 13 10.36 10.82 -7.61
CA TRP A 13 11.20 9.69 -8.04
C TRP A 13 10.88 8.39 -7.28
N LEU A 14 10.46 8.48 -6.02
CA LEU A 14 10.03 7.31 -5.24
C LEU A 14 8.79 6.67 -5.85
N LEU A 15 7.83 7.49 -6.30
CA LEU A 15 6.66 6.99 -7.01
C LEU A 15 7.06 6.26 -8.29
N TRP A 16 7.95 6.84 -9.11
CA TRP A 16 8.48 6.17 -10.30
C TRP A 16 9.13 4.83 -9.95
N GLN A 17 9.94 4.78 -8.89
CA GLN A 17 10.59 3.56 -8.43
C GLN A 17 9.59 2.50 -7.96
N PHE A 18 8.52 2.88 -7.26
CA PHE A 18 7.49 1.95 -6.79
C PHE A 18 6.60 1.41 -7.90
N THR A 19 6.45 2.17 -8.99
CA THR A 19 5.72 1.73 -10.19
C THR A 19 6.55 0.88 -11.15
N ASP A 20 7.86 0.74 -10.92
CA ASP A 20 8.75 -0.02 -11.79
C ASP A 20 8.44 -1.53 -11.72
N SER A 21 8.29 -2.16 -12.88
CA SER A 21 8.15 -3.60 -13.04
C SER A 21 9.31 -4.43 -12.47
N ALA A 22 10.52 -3.84 -12.37
CA ALA A 22 11.70 -4.47 -11.80
C ALA A 22 11.73 -4.46 -10.27
N LEU A 23 10.74 -3.84 -9.61
CA LEU A 23 10.67 -3.77 -8.16
C LEU A 23 10.52 -5.18 -7.55
N PRO A 24 11.35 -5.56 -6.57
CA PRO A 24 11.36 -6.92 -6.01
C PRO A 24 10.25 -7.13 -4.97
N THR A 25 9.02 -6.69 -5.26
CA THR A 25 7.83 -6.92 -4.42
C THR A 25 7.08 -8.21 -4.80
N GLY A 26 7.49 -8.84 -5.90
CA GLY A 26 6.86 -10.05 -6.44
C GLY A 26 5.85 -9.69 -7.53
N GLY A 27 6.04 -10.24 -8.72
CA GLY A 27 5.13 -10.08 -9.86
C GLY A 27 4.10 -11.20 -9.94
N PHE A 28 3.03 -10.97 -10.72
CA PHE A 28 2.05 -11.98 -11.17
C PHE A 28 0.89 -12.33 -10.21
N VAL A 29 0.40 -11.41 -9.39
CA VAL A 29 -0.81 -11.68 -8.56
C VAL A 29 -2.07 -11.94 -9.39
N ALA A 30 -2.17 -11.27 -10.55
CA ALA A 30 -3.31 -11.44 -11.46
C ALA A 30 -3.18 -12.63 -12.41
N SER A 31 -2.02 -13.30 -12.50
CA SER A 31 -1.80 -14.36 -13.49
C SER A 31 -2.67 -15.59 -13.24
N ALA A 32 -2.87 -15.96 -11.97
CA ALA A 32 -3.68 -17.12 -11.59
C ALA A 32 -5.15 -16.96 -12.04
N GLY A 33 -5.68 -15.73 -12.04
CA GLY A 33 -7.02 -15.42 -12.53
C GLY A 33 -7.12 -15.60 -14.05
N LEU A 34 -6.15 -15.07 -14.79
CA LEU A 34 -6.10 -15.20 -16.25
C LEU A 34 -5.90 -16.67 -16.68
N GLU A 35 -5.00 -17.39 -16.02
CA GLU A 35 -4.75 -18.81 -16.26
C GLU A 35 -6.02 -19.64 -16.04
N SER A 36 -6.72 -19.42 -14.92
CA SER A 36 -7.99 -20.08 -14.64
C SER A 36 -9.08 -19.75 -15.68
N ALA A 37 -9.19 -18.48 -16.08
CA ALA A 37 -10.15 -18.04 -17.10
C ALA A 37 -9.83 -18.65 -18.48
N THR A 38 -8.56 -18.85 -18.79
CA THR A 38 -8.11 -19.51 -20.02
C THR A 38 -8.45 -20.99 -19.99
N GLN A 39 -8.12 -21.68 -18.89
CA GLN A 39 -8.42 -23.11 -18.71
C GLN A 39 -9.93 -23.40 -18.71
N ALA A 40 -10.74 -22.50 -18.16
CA ALA A 40 -12.20 -22.58 -18.17
C ALA A 40 -12.83 -22.25 -19.54
N GLY A 41 -12.03 -21.81 -20.52
CA GLY A 41 -12.52 -21.44 -21.85
C GLY A 41 -13.21 -20.07 -21.92
N HIS A 42 -13.07 -19.23 -20.89
CA HIS A 42 -13.58 -17.86 -20.89
C HIS A 42 -12.70 -16.90 -21.69
N VAL A 43 -11.39 -17.18 -21.78
CA VAL A 43 -10.42 -16.42 -22.59
C VAL A 43 -9.87 -17.34 -23.66
N THR A 44 -10.21 -17.09 -24.92
CA THR A 44 -9.84 -17.94 -26.07
C THR A 44 -9.27 -17.17 -27.25
N ASN A 45 -9.55 -15.87 -27.33
CA ASN A 45 -9.13 -14.99 -28.41
C ASN A 45 -8.81 -13.58 -27.88
N ASN A 46 -8.31 -12.71 -28.75
CA ASN A 46 -7.88 -11.37 -28.36
C ASN A 46 -9.04 -10.50 -27.80
N GLU A 47 -10.26 -10.64 -28.32
CA GLU A 47 -11.42 -9.88 -27.85
C GLU A 47 -11.81 -10.28 -26.42
N SER A 48 -11.89 -11.58 -26.15
CA SER A 48 -12.15 -12.13 -24.81
C SER A 48 -11.06 -11.77 -23.80
N LEU A 49 -9.80 -11.70 -24.25
CA LEU A 49 -8.68 -11.24 -23.43
C LEU A 49 -8.82 -9.77 -23.07
N LEU A 50 -9.13 -8.89 -24.03
CA LEU A 50 -9.34 -7.47 -23.76
C LEU A 50 -10.50 -7.24 -22.79
N LEU A 51 -11.61 -7.97 -22.97
CA LEU A 51 -12.75 -7.91 -22.06
C LEU A 51 -12.37 -8.36 -20.63
N PHE A 52 -11.62 -9.45 -20.52
CA PHE A 52 -11.09 -9.93 -19.23
C PHE A 52 -10.18 -8.90 -18.58
N LEU A 53 -9.27 -8.29 -19.34
CA LEU A 53 -8.33 -7.29 -18.84
C LEU A 53 -9.06 -6.02 -18.36
N SER A 54 -9.97 -5.47 -19.18
CA SER A 54 -10.77 -4.30 -18.78
C SER A 54 -11.55 -4.57 -17.50
N SER A 55 -12.28 -5.69 -17.45
CA SER A 55 -13.05 -6.08 -16.26
C SER A 55 -12.16 -6.31 -15.03
N SER A 56 -10.97 -6.88 -15.23
CA SER A 56 -10.01 -7.14 -14.14
C SER A 56 -9.40 -5.84 -13.61
N ILE A 57 -9.09 -4.89 -14.49
CA ILE A 57 -8.57 -3.57 -14.12
C ILE A 57 -9.63 -2.80 -13.34
N ASP A 58 -10.87 -2.75 -13.85
CA ASP A 58 -11.97 -2.07 -13.17
C ASP A 58 -12.21 -2.68 -11.78
N ASN A 59 -12.31 -4.02 -11.71
CA ASN A 59 -12.50 -4.72 -10.45
C ASN A 59 -11.35 -4.45 -9.46
N TYR A 60 -10.10 -4.47 -9.93
CA TYR A 60 -8.96 -4.18 -9.09
C TYR A 60 -9.01 -2.73 -8.59
N ALA A 61 -9.22 -1.76 -9.48
CA ALA A 61 -9.32 -0.35 -9.15
C ALA A 61 -10.40 -0.07 -8.10
N TYR A 62 -11.62 -0.58 -8.28
CA TYR A 62 -12.70 -0.41 -7.30
C TYR A 62 -12.42 -1.09 -5.97
N SER A 63 -11.68 -2.20 -5.96
CA SER A 63 -11.35 -2.94 -4.74
C SER A 63 -10.15 -2.37 -3.97
N SER A 64 -9.16 -1.78 -4.64
CA SER A 64 -7.89 -1.36 -4.02
C SER A 64 -7.75 0.15 -3.89
N LEU A 65 -8.21 0.92 -4.87
CA LEU A 65 -7.96 2.36 -4.93
C LEU A 65 -8.56 3.12 -3.74
N PRO A 66 -9.80 2.85 -3.28
CA PRO A 66 -10.35 3.53 -2.10
C PRO A 66 -9.50 3.32 -0.85
N PHE A 67 -8.92 2.13 -0.68
CA PHE A 67 -8.08 1.83 0.47
C PHE A 67 -6.72 2.53 0.40
N VAL A 68 -6.14 2.66 -0.80
CA VAL A 68 -4.94 3.48 -1.00
C VAL A 68 -5.22 4.94 -0.65
N THR A 69 -6.29 5.52 -1.21
CA THR A 69 -6.63 6.93 -0.99
C THR A 69 -7.01 7.22 0.45
N ASP A 70 -7.78 6.35 1.10
CA ASP A 70 -8.18 6.52 2.49
C ASP A 70 -6.99 6.41 3.45
N THR A 71 -6.05 5.50 3.15
CA THR A 71 -4.80 5.38 3.92
C THR A 71 -3.93 6.63 3.76
N TRP A 72 -3.81 7.12 2.53
CA TRP A 72 -3.05 8.33 2.21
C TRP A 72 -3.64 9.56 2.91
N TRP A 73 -4.97 9.75 2.81
CA TRP A 73 -5.67 10.85 3.47
C TRP A 73 -5.61 10.77 4.99
N ALA A 74 -5.63 9.57 5.59
CA ALA A 74 -5.48 9.41 7.03
C ALA A 74 -4.14 9.97 7.54
N ILE A 75 -3.10 9.98 6.69
CA ILE A 75 -1.79 10.52 7.03
C ILE A 75 -1.71 12.01 6.73
N ASP A 76 -2.26 12.46 5.60
CA ASP A 76 -2.17 13.85 5.14
C ASP A 76 -3.07 14.80 5.97
N ILE A 77 -4.31 14.40 6.23
CA ILE A 77 -5.30 15.21 6.96
C ILE A 77 -4.95 15.31 8.45
N GLU A 78 -4.41 14.25 9.04
CA GLU A 78 -4.02 14.21 10.46
C GLU A 78 -2.55 14.64 10.68
N SER A 79 -1.85 15.09 9.62
CA SER A 79 -0.51 15.67 9.75
C SER A 79 -0.62 17.02 10.46
N PRO A 80 -0.12 17.16 11.71
CA PRO A 80 -0.41 18.32 12.53
C PRO A 80 0.30 19.55 11.98
N ASN A 81 -0.46 20.58 11.59
CA ASN A 81 0.04 21.95 11.62
C ASN A 81 0.33 22.28 13.09
N ASN A 82 1.62 22.24 13.45
CA ASN A 82 2.19 22.46 14.79
C ASN A 82 1.33 23.34 15.72
N GLU A 83 1.07 22.85 16.94
CA GLU A 83 1.17 23.69 18.15
C GLU A 83 1.18 22.94 19.51
N ASN A 84 0.83 21.65 19.65
CA ASN A 84 0.87 20.95 20.96
C ASN A 84 1.48 19.54 20.95
N LEU A 85 2.58 19.37 21.71
CA LEU A 85 3.40 18.15 21.79
C LEU A 85 2.75 16.97 22.55
N LYS A 86 1.62 17.18 23.23
CA LYS A 86 0.86 16.13 23.94
C LYS A 86 -0.30 15.57 23.13
N ASP A 87 -0.82 16.33 22.16
CA ASP A 87 -1.87 15.87 21.25
C ASP A 87 -1.28 14.95 20.16
N SER A 88 -0.01 15.16 19.79
CA SER A 88 0.68 14.38 18.74
C SER A 88 0.73 12.88 18.99
N VAL A 89 0.85 12.41 20.24
CA VAL A 89 0.88 10.97 20.54
C VAL A 89 -0.50 10.33 20.38
N ASN A 90 -1.55 11.02 20.83
CA ASN A 90 -2.93 10.56 20.67
C ASN A 90 -3.33 10.57 19.19
N ASP A 91 -2.89 11.56 18.42
CA ASP A 91 -3.19 11.64 16.99
C ASP A 91 -2.48 10.52 16.22
N ILE A 92 -1.21 10.22 16.52
CA ILE A 92 -0.52 9.04 15.96
C ILE A 92 -1.27 7.74 16.25
N GLU A 93 -1.80 7.58 17.46
CA GLU A 93 -2.57 6.38 17.82
C GLU A 93 -3.87 6.29 17.03
N LYS A 94 -4.60 7.40 16.83
CA LYS A 94 -5.79 7.43 15.98
C LYS A 94 -5.49 7.11 14.53
N ILE A 95 -4.45 7.72 13.93
CA ILE A 95 -4.02 7.40 12.55
C ILE A 95 -3.73 5.90 12.44
N MET A 96 -2.97 5.36 13.40
CA MET A 96 -2.63 3.94 13.41
C MET A 96 -3.87 3.05 13.55
N GLU A 97 -4.81 3.37 14.43
CA GLU A 97 -6.08 2.65 14.56
C GLU A 97 -6.89 2.69 13.25
N LYS A 98 -6.93 3.84 12.59
CA LYS A 98 -7.58 3.99 11.28
C LYS A 98 -6.93 3.11 10.23
N ILE A 99 -5.59 3.12 10.12
CA ILE A 99 -4.84 2.26 9.19
C ILE A 99 -5.12 0.78 9.46
N ILE A 100 -5.12 0.35 10.73
CA ILE A 100 -5.43 -1.03 11.11
C ILE A 100 -6.85 -1.40 10.69
N SER A 101 -7.83 -0.52 10.97
CA SER A 101 -9.22 -0.76 10.59
C SER A 101 -9.41 -0.89 9.08
N LEU A 102 -8.64 -0.15 8.28
CA LEU A 102 -8.66 -0.23 6.81
C LEU A 102 -8.02 -1.55 6.33
N ASP A 103 -6.93 -2.00 6.94
CA ASP A 103 -6.27 -3.27 6.63
C ASP A 103 -7.18 -4.47 6.97
N ASP A 104 -7.86 -4.43 8.11
CA ASP A 104 -8.84 -5.45 8.52
C ASP A 104 -10.04 -5.48 7.58
N LEU A 105 -10.56 -4.30 7.18
CA LEU A 105 -11.65 -4.20 6.23
C LEU A 105 -11.24 -4.73 4.84
N TYR A 106 -10.03 -4.44 4.38
CA TYR A 106 -9.53 -4.95 3.11
C TYR A 106 -9.38 -6.48 3.13
N ASP A 107 -8.87 -7.06 4.22
CA ASP A 107 -8.82 -8.53 4.37
C ASP A 107 -10.22 -9.14 4.37
N ALA A 108 -11.20 -8.51 5.02
CA ALA A 108 -12.58 -8.96 5.04
C ALA A 108 -13.24 -8.91 3.64
N CYS A 109 -12.96 -7.86 2.86
CA CYS A 109 -13.49 -7.67 1.50
C CYS A 109 -12.82 -8.61 0.47
N THR A 110 -11.59 -9.05 0.71
CA THR A 110 -10.82 -9.85 -0.26
C THR A 110 -11.09 -11.34 -0.08
N SER A 111 -12.17 -11.91 -0.62
CA SER A 111 -12.52 -13.32 -0.35
C SER A 111 -11.54 -14.37 -0.87
N ASN A 112 -10.73 -14.08 -1.90
CA ASN A 112 -9.80 -15.05 -2.50
C ASN A 112 -8.50 -15.19 -1.70
N TYR A 113 -8.21 -16.39 -1.20
CA TYR A 113 -6.98 -16.67 -0.45
C TYR A 113 -5.69 -16.45 -1.26
N VAL A 114 -5.70 -16.68 -2.58
CA VAL A 114 -4.54 -16.45 -3.45
C VAL A 114 -4.25 -14.96 -3.52
N THR A 115 -5.28 -14.15 -3.77
CA THR A 115 -5.19 -12.68 -3.77
C THR A 115 -4.79 -12.14 -2.40
N LYS A 116 -5.36 -12.66 -1.30
CA LYS A 116 -4.96 -12.27 0.06
C LYS A 116 -3.49 -12.53 0.30
N ARG A 117 -3.02 -13.75 0.05
CA ARG A 117 -1.62 -14.16 0.26
C ARG A 117 -0.68 -13.29 -0.54
N ALA A 118 -1.01 -13.07 -1.81
CA ALA A 118 -0.19 -12.28 -2.71
C ALA A 118 -0.13 -10.80 -2.29
N SER A 119 -1.27 -10.21 -1.94
CA SER A 119 -1.37 -8.84 -1.43
C SER A 119 -0.56 -8.63 -0.15
N LYS A 120 -0.61 -9.58 0.81
CA LYS A 120 0.21 -9.53 2.04
C LYS A 120 1.70 -9.64 1.74
N ALA A 121 2.09 -10.58 0.86
CA ALA A 121 3.49 -10.74 0.47
C ALA A 121 4.06 -9.47 -0.19
N GLN A 122 3.31 -8.87 -1.12
CA GLN A 122 3.69 -7.63 -1.79
C GLN A 122 3.74 -6.44 -0.83
N GLY A 123 2.75 -6.31 0.07
CA GLY A 123 2.72 -5.26 1.08
C GLY A 123 3.89 -5.34 2.06
N VAL A 124 4.21 -6.53 2.57
CA VAL A 124 5.38 -6.76 3.43
C VAL A 124 6.69 -6.43 2.71
N ALA A 125 6.82 -6.84 1.45
CA ALA A 125 7.99 -6.52 0.64
C ALA A 125 8.13 -5.00 0.45
N MET A 126 7.02 -4.29 0.20
CA MET A 126 7.00 -2.83 0.07
C MET A 126 7.44 -2.12 1.35
N LEU A 127 6.84 -2.47 2.51
CA LEU A 127 7.24 -1.90 3.80
C LEU A 127 8.70 -2.18 4.12
N THR A 128 9.18 -3.38 3.80
CA THR A 128 10.57 -3.77 4.06
C THR A 128 11.53 -2.99 3.17
N LEU A 129 11.20 -2.80 1.89
CA LEU A 129 11.99 -2.01 0.96
C LEU A 129 12.05 -0.55 1.40
N PHE A 130 10.89 0.05 1.72
CA PHE A 130 10.83 1.43 2.19
C PHE A 130 11.66 1.64 3.46
N ALA A 131 11.42 0.80 4.46
CA ALA A 131 12.14 0.85 5.73
C ALA A 131 13.66 0.71 5.59
N LYS A 132 14.13 -0.10 4.63
CA LYS A 132 15.55 -0.40 4.45
C LYS A 132 16.26 0.63 3.58
N SER A 133 15.58 1.14 2.55
CA SER A 133 16.20 1.96 1.50
C SER A 133 15.91 3.45 1.65
N PHE A 134 14.79 3.82 2.27
CA PHE A 134 14.28 5.19 2.24
C PHE A 134 13.98 5.80 3.61
N ALA A 135 13.86 5.00 4.68
CA ALA A 135 13.78 5.54 6.03
C ALA A 135 15.10 6.25 6.37
N ASN A 136 15.03 7.55 6.68
CA ASN A 136 16.20 8.30 7.13
C ASN A 136 16.65 7.79 8.51
N GLU A 137 17.97 7.81 8.79
CA GLU A 137 18.49 7.46 10.13
C GLU A 137 17.92 8.36 11.25
N ASN A 138 17.44 9.57 10.90
CA ASN A 138 16.67 10.47 11.76
C ASN A 138 15.15 10.18 11.74
N SER A 139 14.75 8.90 11.70
CA SER A 139 13.36 8.38 11.67
C SER A 139 12.38 8.97 12.70
N LYS A 140 12.89 9.70 13.71
CA LYS A 140 12.08 10.37 14.74
C LYS A 140 11.53 11.74 14.32
N SER A 141 12.02 12.34 13.22
CA SER A 141 11.54 13.67 12.79
C SER A 141 10.44 13.61 11.73
N ASN A 142 10.24 12.48 11.03
CA ASN A 142 9.22 12.33 10.01
C ASN A 142 8.11 11.39 10.50
N MET A 143 6.88 11.91 10.60
CA MET A 143 5.70 11.18 11.03
C MET A 143 5.44 9.93 10.17
N LYS A 144 5.58 10.05 8.85
CA LYS A 144 5.38 8.95 7.89
C LYS A 144 6.32 7.78 8.20
N ASP A 145 7.62 8.05 8.38
CA ASP A 145 8.64 7.03 8.69
C ASP A 145 8.33 6.31 10.01
N PHE A 146 7.86 7.06 11.03
CA PHE A 146 7.47 6.48 12.31
C PHE A 146 6.24 5.56 12.20
N LEU A 147 5.21 5.99 11.46
CA LEU A 147 4.01 5.19 11.20
C LEU A 147 4.35 3.91 10.42
N VAL A 148 5.20 4.02 9.38
CA VAL A 148 5.68 2.86 8.60
C VAL A 148 6.39 1.85 9.50
N GLU A 149 7.34 2.28 10.34
CA GLU A 149 8.04 1.36 11.25
C GLU A 149 7.09 0.74 12.29
N LYS A 150 6.17 1.52 12.86
CA LYS A 150 5.18 1.02 13.83
C LYS A 150 4.25 0.00 13.18
N PHE A 151 3.76 0.27 11.97
CA PHE A 151 2.90 -0.66 11.22
C PHE A 151 3.66 -1.93 10.81
N LYS A 152 4.87 -1.81 10.27
CA LYS A 152 5.76 -2.93 9.94
C LYS A 152 6.02 -3.84 11.13
N LEU A 153 6.24 -3.29 12.32
CA LEU A 153 6.40 -4.08 13.55
C LEU A 153 5.13 -4.86 13.92
N ARG A 154 3.93 -4.30 13.69
CA ARG A 154 2.66 -5.00 13.91
C ARG A 154 2.46 -6.14 12.91
N VAL A 155 2.77 -5.90 11.65
CA VAL A 155 2.71 -6.94 10.59
C VAL A 155 3.69 -8.09 10.91
N ARG A 156 4.91 -7.76 11.35
CA ARG A 156 5.89 -8.78 11.81
C ARG A 156 5.43 -9.59 13.03
N LYS A 157 4.60 -8.99 13.89
CA LYS A 157 3.99 -9.66 15.05
C LYS A 157 2.70 -10.40 14.70
N GLU A 158 2.30 -10.40 13.43
CA GLU A 158 1.05 -11.02 12.94
C GLU A 158 -0.21 -10.44 13.60
N ILE A 159 -0.15 -9.17 14.05
CA ILE A 159 -1.30 -8.46 14.64
C ILE A 159 -2.10 -7.73 13.55
N SER A 160 -1.43 -7.36 12.46
CA SER A 160 -2.03 -6.73 11.27
C SER A 160 -1.56 -7.48 10.04
N TYR A 161 -2.33 -7.42 8.95
CA TYR A 161 -2.09 -8.24 7.76
C TYR A 161 -1.04 -7.64 6.83
N GLY A 162 -1.01 -6.32 6.68
CA GLY A 162 -0.07 -5.61 5.82
C GLY A 162 -0.37 -5.78 4.33
N HIS A 163 -1.61 -5.55 3.93
CA HIS A 163 -2.02 -5.63 2.54
C HIS A 163 -1.40 -4.55 1.65
N LEU A 164 -1.11 -4.89 0.40
CA LEU A 164 -0.46 -3.98 -0.55
C LEU A 164 -1.14 -2.61 -0.67
N PRO A 165 -2.48 -2.47 -0.81
CA PRO A 165 -3.11 -1.15 -0.95
C PRO A 165 -2.86 -0.24 0.26
N ILE A 166 -2.89 -0.80 1.46
CA ILE A 166 -2.61 -0.06 2.71
C ILE A 166 -1.14 0.31 2.77
N CYS A 167 -0.26 -0.66 2.53
CA CYS A 167 1.18 -0.42 2.54
C CYS A 167 1.61 0.60 1.50
N PHE A 168 0.98 0.60 0.31
CA PHE A 168 1.25 1.56 -0.75
C PHE A 168 0.83 2.97 -0.34
N GLY A 169 -0.41 3.15 0.12
CA GLY A 169 -0.89 4.46 0.60
C GLY A 169 -0.15 4.98 1.84
N LEU A 170 0.53 4.11 2.58
CA LEU A 170 1.36 4.47 3.73
C LEU A 170 2.75 4.99 3.34
N VAL A 171 3.32 4.51 2.22
CA VAL A 171 4.69 4.85 1.79
C VAL A 171 4.75 5.98 0.76
N THR A 172 3.64 6.26 0.08
CA THR A 172 3.43 7.45 -0.77
C THR A 172 2.86 8.57 0.08
#